data_AF-A0A087YGJ1-F1
#
_entry.id   AF-A0A087YGJ1-F1
#
_cell.length_a   1.000
_cell.length_b   1.000
_cell.length_c   1.000
_cell.angle_alpha   90.00
_cell.angle_beta   90.00
_cell.angle_gamma   90.00
#
_symmetry.space_group_name_H-M   'P 1'
#
loop_
_entity.id
_entity.type
_entity.pdbx_description
1 polymer ?
#
loop_
_entity_poly.entity_id
_entity_poly.type
_entity_poly.pdbx_seq_one_letter_code
_entity_poly.pdbx_strand_id
1 'polypeptide(L)'
;MYKCYQPFNPVASRFLQQKWEFRRYSTHLHKVQFAHPVVDTRRVLTSANSQYKMKRLQVSKEKAKQITMKDNRLLASRMANIKGTVDHRNEYRRKSLNAGKRKQDLMVISEGNQAMYQRLLSRKSVYSREHWLGDWEKTERLLKHMSRYPKEQAAKQ
;
A
#
# COMPACT_ATOMS: atom_id res chain seq x y z
N MET A 1 6.51 34.68 -80.58
CA MET A 1 7.76 34.39 -81.32
C MET A 1 8.34 33.07 -80.83
N TYR A 2 8.33 32.02 -81.67
CA TYR A 2 8.97 30.75 -81.34
C TYR A 2 10.50 30.91 -81.44
N LYS A 3 11.22 30.76 -80.32
CA LYS A 3 12.69 30.76 -80.33
C LYS A 3 13.17 29.45 -80.95
N CYS A 4 13.82 29.51 -82.11
CA CYS A 4 14.43 28.35 -82.74
C CYS A 4 15.79 28.03 -82.09
N TYR A 5 16.21 26.77 -82.15
CA TYR A 5 17.46 26.30 -81.57
C TYR A 5 18.67 27.02 -82.17
N GLN A 6 19.42 27.77 -81.35
CA GLN A 6 20.62 28.52 -81.75
C GLN A 6 21.88 27.88 -81.13
N PRO A 7 22.72 27.20 -81.92
CA PRO A 7 23.98 26.66 -81.42
C PRO A 7 24.98 27.80 -81.18
N PHE A 8 25.82 27.64 -80.15
CA PHE A 8 26.86 28.62 -79.80
C PHE A 8 28.00 28.66 -80.82
N ASN A 9 28.34 27.51 -81.40
CA ASN A 9 29.37 27.37 -82.43
C ASN A 9 28.74 27.18 -83.82
N PRO A 10 29.42 27.55 -84.92
CA PRO A 10 28.95 27.23 -86.26
C PRO A 10 28.86 25.71 -86.45
N VAL A 11 27.72 25.24 -86.96
CA VAL A 11 27.45 23.81 -87.18
C VAL A 11 26.95 23.56 -88.59
N ALA A 12 27.35 22.45 -89.18
CA ALA A 12 26.93 22.06 -90.53
C ALA A 12 25.42 21.77 -90.65
N SER A 13 24.78 21.27 -89.58
CA SER A 13 23.34 21.03 -89.54
C SER A 13 22.76 21.33 -88.16
N ARG A 14 21.92 22.37 -88.08
CA ARG A 14 21.28 22.80 -86.82
C ARG A 14 20.34 21.74 -86.25
N PHE A 15 19.62 21.03 -87.11
CA PHE A 15 18.69 19.98 -86.70
C PHE A 15 19.40 18.80 -86.03
N LEU A 16 20.49 18.32 -86.65
CA LEU A 16 21.28 17.23 -86.08
C LEU A 16 21.95 17.64 -84.77
N GLN A 17 22.48 18.87 -84.70
CA GLN A 17 23.08 19.41 -83.49
C GLN A 17 22.06 19.45 -82.33
N GLN A 18 20.85 19.97 -82.57
CA GLN A 18 19.79 20.01 -81.57
C GLN A 18 19.46 18.61 -81.04
N LYS A 19 19.34 17.62 -81.93
CA LYS A 19 19.04 16.23 -81.57
C LYS A 19 20.15 15.62 -80.71
N TRP A 20 21.42 15.91 -81.03
CA TRP A 20 22.57 15.44 -80.27
C TRP A 20 22.66 16.08 -78.89
N GLU A 21 22.48 17.39 -78.80
CA GLU A 21 22.50 18.10 -77.52
C GLU A 21 21.36 17.66 -76.61
N PHE A 22 20.15 17.49 -77.16
CA PHE A 22 19.03 16.94 -76.42
C PHE A 22 19.35 15.54 -75.86
N ARG A 23 19.92 14.65 -76.67
CA ARG A 23 20.29 13.30 -76.24
C ARG A 23 21.40 13.32 -75.18
N ARG A 24 22.41 14.19 -75.35
CA ARG A 24 23.50 14.37 -74.40
C ARG A 24 22.99 14.91 -73.07
N TYR A 25 22.11 15.90 -73.12
CA TYR A 25 21.49 16.49 -71.93
C TYR A 25 20.60 15.47 -71.19
N SER A 26 19.76 14.73 -71.92
CA SER A 26 18.96 13.64 -71.35
C SER A 26 19.82 12.56 -70.69
N THR A 27 20.93 12.17 -71.34
CA THR A 27 21.89 11.21 -70.78
C THR A 27 22.56 11.76 -69.51
N HIS A 28 22.92 13.05 -69.50
CA HIS A 28 23.51 13.70 -68.33
C HIS A 28 22.53 13.72 -67.15
N LEU A 29 21.28 14.14 -67.37
CA LEU A 29 20.25 14.13 -66.34
C LEU A 29 20.03 12.73 -65.77
N HIS A 30 20.00 11.71 -66.62
CA HIS A 30 19.89 10.32 -66.17
C HIS A 30 21.08 9.94 -65.27
N LYS A 31 22.31 10.27 -65.67
CA LYS A 31 23.50 10.00 -64.84
C LYS A 31 23.47 10.72 -63.49
N VAL A 32 23.01 11.97 -63.45
CA VAL A 32 22.88 12.75 -62.21
C VAL A 32 21.79 12.17 -61.31
N GLN A 33 20.63 11.82 -61.87
CA GLN A 33 19.50 11.26 -61.12
C GLN A 33 19.85 9.92 -60.45
N PHE A 34 20.61 9.08 -61.14
CA PHE A 34 21.00 7.76 -60.64
C PHE A 34 22.41 7.73 -60.04
N ALA A 35 23.05 8.90 -59.84
CA ALA A 35 24.35 8.99 -59.18
C ALA A 35 24.24 8.48 -57.74
N HIS A 36 25.08 7.53 -57.38
CA HIS A 36 25.15 7.02 -56.01
C HIS A 36 26.16 7.84 -55.20
N PRO A 37 25.91 8.09 -53.90
CA PRO A 37 26.89 8.76 -53.05
C PRO A 37 28.16 7.93 -52.95
N VAL A 38 29.32 8.60 -52.93
CA VAL A 38 30.63 7.94 -52.80
C VAL A 38 30.80 7.26 -51.44
N VAL A 39 30.12 7.76 -50.41
CA VAL A 39 30.14 7.21 -49.05
C VAL A 39 28.72 6.77 -48.68
N ASP A 40 28.53 5.49 -48.42
CA ASP A 40 27.28 4.97 -47.86
C ASP A 40 27.27 5.19 -46.34
N THR A 41 26.37 6.04 -45.85
CA THR A 41 26.16 6.34 -44.43
C THR A 41 24.99 5.55 -43.83
N ARG A 42 24.40 4.61 -44.58
CA ARG A 42 23.26 3.83 -44.08
C ARG A 42 23.68 2.97 -42.89
N ARG A 43 22.79 2.92 -41.89
CA ARG A 43 22.97 2.08 -40.71
C ARG A 43 22.98 0.61 -41.14
N VAL A 44 24.05 -0.11 -40.80
CA VAL A 44 24.11 -1.56 -40.99
C VAL A 44 22.98 -2.20 -40.21
N LEU A 45 22.05 -2.85 -40.92
CA LEU A 45 20.98 -3.64 -40.32
C LEU A 45 21.62 -4.85 -39.64
N THR A 46 21.85 -4.76 -38.34
CA THR A 46 22.32 -5.90 -37.57
C THR A 46 21.21 -6.96 -37.59
N SER A 47 21.55 -8.19 -37.99
CA SER A 47 20.60 -9.29 -38.02
C SER A 47 19.97 -9.50 -36.63
N ALA A 48 18.69 -9.83 -36.56
CA ALA A 48 17.97 -10.01 -35.30
C ALA A 48 18.67 -11.04 -34.35
N ASN A 49 19.33 -12.03 -34.95
CA ASN A 49 20.12 -13.06 -34.26
C ASN A 49 21.39 -12.52 -33.58
N SER A 50 21.91 -11.38 -34.04
CA SER A 50 23.06 -10.70 -33.42
C SER A 50 22.62 -9.82 -32.25
N GLN A 51 21.42 -9.25 -32.31
CA GLN A 51 20.87 -8.42 -31.22
C GLN A 51 20.36 -9.28 -30.06
N TYR A 52 19.78 -10.45 -30.37
CA TYR A 52 19.28 -11.40 -29.39
C TYR A 52 19.91 -12.77 -29.57
N LYS A 53 20.57 -13.28 -28.52
CA LYS A 53 21.10 -14.65 -28.50
C LYS A 53 19.94 -15.66 -28.44
N MET A 54 19.36 -15.99 -29.60
CA MET A 54 18.16 -16.83 -29.74
C MET A 54 18.25 -18.16 -28.99
N LYS A 55 19.40 -18.85 -29.04
CA LYS A 55 19.63 -20.09 -28.29
C LYS A 55 19.52 -19.91 -26.78
N ARG A 56 19.98 -18.78 -26.24
CA ARG A 56 19.85 -18.48 -24.79
C ARG A 56 18.39 -18.26 -24.41
N LEU A 57 17.64 -17.55 -25.23
CA LEU A 57 16.20 -17.32 -25.01
C LEU A 57 15.41 -18.63 -25.05
N GLN A 58 15.73 -19.50 -26.01
CA GLN A 58 15.11 -20.82 -26.10
C GLN A 58 15.37 -21.66 -24.84
N VAL A 59 16.63 -21.80 -24.43
CA VAL A 59 17.00 -22.55 -23.21
C VAL A 59 16.33 -21.96 -21.97
N SER A 60 16.24 -20.63 -21.87
CA SER A 60 15.54 -19.98 -20.76
C SER A 60 14.05 -20.30 -20.72
N LYS A 61 13.38 -20.31 -21.89
CA LYS A 61 11.97 -20.68 -22.00
C LYS A 61 11.74 -22.14 -21.65
N GLU A 62 12.60 -23.04 -22.10
CA GLU A 62 12.52 -24.48 -21.80
C GLU A 62 12.71 -24.74 -20.30
N LYS A 63 13.69 -24.10 -19.66
CA LYS A 63 13.89 -24.16 -18.20
C LYS A 63 12.67 -23.66 -17.43
N ALA A 64 12.11 -22.51 -17.83
CA ALA A 64 10.91 -21.96 -17.19
C ALA A 64 9.71 -22.92 -17.33
N LYS A 65 9.52 -23.52 -18.52
CA LYS A 65 8.48 -24.53 -18.73
C LYS A 65 8.67 -25.76 -17.85
N GLN A 66 9.90 -26.25 -17.73
CA GLN A 66 10.24 -27.41 -16.89
C GLN A 66 9.88 -27.15 -15.42
N ILE A 67 10.30 -26.00 -14.87
CA ILE A 67 10.01 -25.61 -13.48
C ILE A 67 8.49 -25.54 -13.25
N THR A 68 7.78 -24.80 -14.10
CA THR A 68 6.35 -24.55 -13.89
C THR A 68 5.49 -25.80 -14.10
N MET A 69 5.76 -26.58 -15.14
CA MET A 69 4.90 -27.72 -15.51
C MET A 69 5.18 -28.98 -14.70
N LYS A 70 6.43 -29.24 -14.34
CA LYS A 70 6.83 -30.50 -13.69
C LYS A 70 7.19 -30.30 -12.23
N ASP A 71 8.10 -29.38 -11.93
CA ASP A 71 8.65 -29.26 -10.57
C ASP A 71 7.61 -28.67 -9.61
N ASN A 72 6.95 -27.57 -10.01
CA ASN A 72 5.88 -26.96 -9.21
C ASN A 72 4.67 -27.88 -9.06
N ARG A 73 4.33 -28.65 -10.11
CA ARG A 73 3.22 -29.63 -10.05
C ARG A 73 3.53 -30.77 -9.08
N LEU A 74 4.76 -31.30 -9.12
CA LEU A 74 5.21 -32.34 -8.21
C LEU A 74 5.27 -31.82 -6.77
N LEU A 75 5.79 -30.60 -6.58
CA LEU A 75 5.83 -29.94 -5.28
C LEU A 75 4.41 -29.75 -4.71
N ALA A 76 3.48 -29.21 -5.51
CA ALA A 76 2.09 -29.03 -5.11
C ALA A 76 1.43 -30.36 -4.72
N SER A 77 1.69 -31.44 -5.48
CA SER A 77 1.21 -32.78 -5.16
C SER A 77 1.80 -33.30 -3.84
N ARG A 78 3.10 -33.10 -3.59
CA ARG A 78 3.75 -33.46 -2.32
C ARG A 78 3.19 -32.64 -1.16
N MET A 79 3.01 -31.33 -1.33
CA MET A 79 2.41 -30.46 -0.31
C MET A 79 0.96 -30.84 -0.01
N ALA A 80 0.18 -31.21 -1.02
CA ALA A 80 -1.18 -31.72 -0.82
C ALA A 80 -1.21 -33.06 -0.08
N ASN A 81 -0.18 -33.89 -0.26
CA ASN A 81 -0.01 -35.15 0.45
C ASN A 81 0.52 -34.96 1.89
N ILE A 82 1.19 -33.83 2.17
CA ILE A 82 1.50 -33.36 3.53
C ILE A 82 0.24 -32.73 4.14
N LYS A 83 -0.87 -33.46 4.10
CA LYS A 83 -1.99 -33.28 5.03
C LYS A 83 -1.72 -34.20 6.22
N GLY A 84 -0.77 -33.78 7.05
CA GLY A 84 -0.53 -34.40 8.34
C GLY A 84 -1.66 -34.05 9.30
N THR A 85 -2.11 -35.03 10.07
CA THR A 85 -3.00 -34.95 11.23
C THR A 85 -2.35 -34.19 12.40
N VAL A 86 -1.64 -33.11 12.11
CA VAL A 86 -0.99 -32.25 13.10
C VAL A 86 -1.57 -30.87 12.85
N ASP A 87 -2.65 -30.57 13.57
CA ASP A 87 -3.15 -29.22 13.61
C ASP A 87 -2.10 -28.32 14.30
N HIS A 88 -2.02 -27.07 13.85
CA HIS A 88 -1.25 -26.04 14.56
C HIS A 88 -1.96 -25.60 15.86
N ARG A 89 -3.09 -26.23 16.19
CA ARG A 89 -3.93 -25.96 17.35
C ARG A 89 -3.48 -26.82 18.52
N ASN A 90 -2.26 -26.56 18.99
CA ASN A 90 -1.82 -27.13 20.24
C ASN A 90 -2.53 -26.39 21.39
N GLU A 91 -3.53 -27.01 22.03
CA GLU A 91 -4.17 -26.47 23.25
C GLU A 91 -3.19 -26.52 24.43
N TYR A 92 -2.18 -25.66 24.39
CA TYR A 92 -1.20 -25.57 25.45
C TYR A 92 -1.79 -24.82 26.65
N ARG A 93 -2.27 -25.56 27.65
CA ARG A 93 -2.61 -24.98 28.95
C ARG A 93 -1.34 -24.52 29.66
N ARG A 94 -1.19 -23.20 29.82
CA ARG A 94 -0.08 -22.60 30.57
C ARG A 94 -0.06 -23.13 32.01
N LYS A 95 0.89 -24.00 32.33
CA LYS A 95 1.14 -24.49 33.68
C LYS A 95 2.03 -23.48 34.40
N SER A 96 1.56 -22.97 35.54
CA SER A 96 2.33 -22.10 36.42
C SER A 96 2.52 -22.82 37.74
N LEU A 97 3.76 -22.96 38.19
CA LEU A 97 4.07 -23.56 39.50
C LEU A 97 3.33 -22.84 40.64
N ASN A 98 3.13 -21.52 40.51
CA ASN A 98 2.46 -20.69 41.52
C ASN A 98 0.92 -20.69 41.44
N ALA A 99 0.30 -21.52 40.58
CA ALA A 99 -1.16 -21.50 40.41
C ALA A 99 -1.92 -21.88 41.71
N GLY A 100 -1.39 -22.86 42.47
CA GLY A 100 -1.97 -23.26 43.76
C GLY A 100 -1.94 -22.13 44.79
N LYS A 101 -0.77 -21.50 44.96
CA LYS A 101 -0.59 -20.38 45.89
C LYS A 101 -1.49 -19.20 45.54
N ARG A 102 -1.56 -18.81 44.26
CA ARG A 102 -2.48 -17.74 43.81
C ARG A 102 -3.95 -18.07 44.10
N LYS A 103 -4.37 -19.33 43.93
CA LYS A 103 -5.74 -19.75 44.25
C LYS A 103 -6.03 -19.62 45.75
N GLN A 104 -5.09 -20.02 46.60
CA GLN A 104 -5.22 -19.86 48.05
C GLN A 104 -5.30 -18.39 48.45
N ASP A 105 -4.42 -17.54 47.93
CA ASP A 105 -4.41 -16.11 48.24
C ASP A 105 -5.71 -15.43 47.78
N LEU A 106 -6.23 -15.81 46.61
CA LEU A 106 -7.54 -15.33 46.14
C LEU A 106 -8.69 -15.73 47.07
N MET A 107 -8.68 -16.94 47.63
CA MET A 107 -9.70 -17.37 48.60
C MET A 107 -9.62 -16.53 49.88
N VAL A 108 -8.41 -16.32 50.42
CA VAL A 108 -8.19 -15.48 51.61
C VAL A 108 -8.66 -14.04 51.38
N ILE A 109 -8.34 -13.46 50.22
CA ILE A 109 -8.78 -12.10 49.85
C ILE A 109 -10.31 -12.05 49.74
N SER A 110 -10.91 -13.06 49.11
CA SER A 110 -12.37 -13.13 48.93
C SER A 110 -13.10 -13.22 50.28
N GLU A 111 -12.62 -14.06 51.19
CA GLU A 111 -13.17 -14.19 52.54
C GLU A 111 -13.03 -12.88 53.33
N GLY A 112 -11.86 -12.24 53.27
CA GLY A 112 -11.62 -10.94 53.91
C GLY A 112 -12.55 -9.85 53.37
N ASN A 113 -12.71 -9.79 52.04
CA ASN A 113 -13.62 -8.84 51.39
C ASN A 113 -15.07 -9.08 51.78
N GLN A 114 -15.51 -10.33 51.86
CA GLN A 114 -16.86 -10.68 52.30
C GLN A 114 -17.09 -10.27 53.76
N ALA A 115 -16.13 -10.54 54.64
CA ALA A 115 -16.21 -10.12 56.04
C ALA A 115 -16.28 -8.59 56.19
N MET A 116 -15.49 -7.84 55.42
CA MET A 116 -15.56 -6.37 55.40
C MET A 116 -16.92 -5.87 54.88
N TYR A 117 -17.43 -6.47 53.81
CA TYR A 117 -18.74 -6.13 53.26
C TYR A 117 -19.86 -6.34 54.30
N GLN A 118 -19.86 -7.47 55.01
CA GLN A 118 -20.84 -7.73 56.07
C GLN A 118 -20.72 -6.73 57.23
N ARG A 119 -19.51 -6.36 57.63
CA ARG A 119 -19.30 -5.32 58.65
C ARG A 119 -19.87 -3.97 58.22
N LEU A 120 -19.64 -3.57 56.98
CA LEU A 120 -20.18 -2.33 56.42
C LEU A 120 -21.71 -2.34 56.39
N LEU A 121 -22.31 -3.45 55.97
CA LEU A 121 -23.78 -3.59 55.95
C LEU A 121 -24.39 -3.58 57.36
N SER A 122 -23.77 -4.26 58.32
CA SER A 122 -24.28 -4.33 59.70
C SER A 122 -24.16 -3.01 60.46
N ARG A 123 -23.27 -2.12 60.02
CA ARG A 123 -22.99 -0.86 60.71
C ARG A 123 -24.05 0.16 60.35
N LYS A 124 -24.86 0.54 61.34
CA LYS A 124 -25.79 1.67 61.21
C LYS A 124 -25.00 2.98 61.05
N SER A 125 -25.57 3.95 60.33
CA SER A 125 -25.00 5.28 60.26
C SER A 125 -24.91 5.88 61.67
N VAL A 126 -23.73 6.39 62.04
CA VAL A 126 -23.56 7.18 63.27
C VAL A 126 -24.34 8.50 63.15
N TYR A 127 -24.59 8.93 61.91
CA TYR A 127 -25.43 10.07 61.58
C TYR A 127 -26.92 9.70 61.69
N SER A 128 -27.61 10.28 62.67
CA SER A 128 -29.07 10.24 62.79
C SER A 128 -29.66 11.59 62.44
N ARG A 129 -30.12 11.76 61.19
CA ARG A 129 -30.67 13.04 60.71
C ARG A 129 -31.74 13.61 61.64
N GLU A 130 -32.62 12.74 62.15
CA GLU A 130 -33.70 13.14 63.06
C GLU A 130 -33.17 13.69 64.38
N HIS A 131 -32.15 13.06 64.96
CA HIS A 131 -31.51 13.53 66.18
C HIS A 131 -30.82 14.88 65.98
N TRP A 132 -30.05 15.00 64.89
CA TRP A 132 -29.35 16.24 64.54
C TRP A 132 -30.31 17.38 64.24
N LEU A 133 -31.44 17.12 63.56
CA LEU A 133 -32.50 18.12 63.33
C LEU A 133 -33.15 18.54 64.65
N GLY A 134 -33.45 17.60 65.54
CA GLY A 134 -34.03 17.92 66.85
C GLY A 134 -33.10 18.78 67.71
N ASP A 135 -31.81 18.47 67.75
CA ASP A 135 -30.83 19.26 68.50
C ASP A 135 -30.58 20.63 67.86
N TRP A 136 -30.56 20.68 66.53
CA TRP A 136 -30.53 21.96 65.81
C TRP A 136 -31.75 22.82 66.16
N GLU A 137 -32.95 22.24 66.16
CA GLU A 137 -34.19 22.96 66.48
C GLU A 137 -34.20 23.46 67.94
N LYS A 138 -33.77 22.64 68.90
CA LYS A 138 -33.61 23.07 70.31
C LYS A 138 -32.64 24.25 70.42
N THR A 139 -31.51 24.15 69.74
CA THR A 139 -30.50 25.22 69.70
C THR A 139 -31.07 26.48 69.06
N GLU A 140 -31.85 26.33 67.99
CA GLU A 140 -32.49 27.46 67.31
C GLU A 140 -33.52 28.16 68.20
N ARG A 141 -34.34 27.40 68.94
CA ARG A 141 -35.29 27.94 69.93
C ARG A 141 -34.58 28.66 71.06
N LEU A 142 -33.53 28.07 71.63
CA LEU A 142 -32.72 28.72 72.68
C LEU A 142 -32.13 30.04 72.17
N LEU A 143 -31.55 30.04 70.98
CA LEU A 143 -31.03 31.24 70.34
C LEU A 143 -32.11 32.30 70.11
N LYS A 144 -33.34 31.90 69.73
CA LYS A 144 -34.47 32.84 69.61
C LYS A 144 -34.81 33.46 70.97
N HIS A 145 -34.82 32.70 72.05
CA HIS A 145 -35.09 33.21 73.40
C HIS A 145 -33.98 34.13 73.93
N MET A 146 -32.71 33.86 73.63
CA MET A 146 -31.59 34.70 74.05
C MET A 146 -31.37 35.93 73.16
N SER A 147 -31.97 35.96 71.96
CA SER A 147 -31.76 37.04 71.01
C SER A 147 -32.54 38.29 71.44
N ARG A 148 -31.84 39.41 71.58
CA ARG A 148 -32.45 40.73 71.87
C ARG A 148 -33.25 41.29 70.69
N TYR A 149 -32.95 40.83 69.47
CA TYR A 149 -33.57 41.30 68.23
C TYR A 149 -34.22 40.13 67.47
N PRO A 150 -35.36 40.34 66.79
CA PRO A 150 -35.98 39.29 65.99
C PRO A 150 -35.06 38.86 64.85
N LYS A 151 -34.95 37.54 64.62
CA LYS A 151 -34.18 37.00 63.49
C LYS A 151 -34.86 37.41 62.19
N GLU A 152 -34.12 38.01 61.26
CA GLU A 152 -34.61 38.30 59.92
C GLU A 152 -35.01 36.98 59.24
N GLN A 153 -36.25 36.92 58.72
CA GLN A 153 -36.67 35.79 57.92
C GLN A 153 -35.85 35.82 56.63
N ALA A 154 -34.97 34.84 56.45
CA ALA A 154 -34.26 34.68 55.18
C ALA A 154 -35.31 34.60 54.07
N ALA A 155 -35.28 35.57 53.16
CA ALA A 155 -36.19 35.65 52.03
C ALA A 155 -36.17 34.31 51.29
N LYS A 156 -37.33 33.67 51.19
CA LYS A 156 -37.51 32.47 50.37
C LYS A 156 -37.21 32.88 48.92
N GLN A 157 -36.16 32.30 48.33
CA GLN A 157 -35.98 32.25 46.88
C GLN A 157 -36.81 31.10 46.31
#